data_AF-A0A2W0BAR2-F1
#
_entry.id   AF-A0A2W0BAR2-F1
#
_cell.length_a   1.000
_cell.length_b   1.000
_cell.length_c   1.000
_cell.angle_alpha   90.00
_cell.angle_beta   90.00
_cell.angle_gamma   90.00
#
_symmetry.space_group_name_H-M   'P 1'
#
loop_
_entity.id
_entity.type
_entity.pdbx_description
1 polymer ?
#
loop_
_entity_poly.entity_id
_entity_poly.type
_entity_poly.pdbx_seq_one_letter_code
_entity_poly.pdbx_strand_id
1 'polypeptide(L)'
;MLDVAIVGAGPYGLSIAAHLKNSGMSFRIFGRPMDSWVAHMPKGMLLKSDGFASDIYDPDARLTLERFCAERGIEYSHTQIPVRLDTFSSYGSAFRERIVPELEEKMVVALDEAPGGFSLRLDDGQSVAARRVVLAVGITHFEHMPEDLAHLPAELLSHSYRHHDLEKFRGREVVVLGGGSSAIDMAILLHESGARVQL
;
A
#
# COMPACT_ATOMS: atom_id res chain seq x y z
N MET A 1 19.28 -17.25 13.05
CA MET A 1 18.67 -15.96 13.43
C MET A 1 19.03 -14.96 12.34
N LEU A 2 18.05 -14.26 11.77
CA LEU A 2 18.27 -13.26 10.72
C LEU A 2 18.84 -11.97 11.31
N ASP A 3 19.55 -11.16 10.52
CA ASP A 3 19.93 -9.82 10.99
C ASP A 3 18.74 -8.87 11.02
N VAL A 4 17.90 -8.88 9.96
CA VAL A 4 16.72 -8.03 9.84
C VAL A 4 15.51 -8.82 9.32
N ALA A 5 14.35 -8.63 9.95
CA ALA A 5 13.06 -8.96 9.34
C ALA A 5 12.31 -7.67 8.99
N ILE A 6 11.84 -7.55 7.76
CA ILE A 6 10.97 -6.44 7.30
C ILE A 6 9.53 -6.94 7.33
N VAL A 7 8.65 -6.22 8.03
CA VAL A 7 7.21 -6.50 8.10
C VAL A 7 6.47 -5.46 7.27
N GLY A 8 5.95 -5.87 6.12
CA GLY A 8 5.25 -5.03 5.16
C GLY A 8 5.98 -4.97 3.81
N ALA A 9 5.23 -5.23 2.75
CA ALA A 9 5.73 -5.28 1.37
C ALA A 9 5.13 -4.18 0.47
N GLY A 10 4.81 -3.03 1.08
CA GLY A 10 4.48 -1.80 0.35
C GLY A 10 5.73 -1.03 -0.10
N PRO A 11 5.56 0.18 -0.66
CA PRO A 11 6.66 1.01 -1.19
C PRO A 11 7.86 1.15 -0.24
N TYR A 12 7.61 1.44 1.03
CA TYR A 12 8.68 1.60 2.01
C TYR A 12 9.38 0.27 2.34
N GLY A 13 8.64 -0.84 2.46
CA GLY A 13 9.25 -2.15 2.70
C GLY A 13 10.16 -2.58 1.55
N LEU A 14 9.72 -2.34 0.31
CA LEU A 14 10.52 -2.60 -0.89
C LEU A 14 11.77 -1.71 -0.97
N SER A 15 11.64 -0.42 -0.64
CA SER A 15 12.78 0.50 -0.57
C SER A 15 13.80 0.06 0.48
N ILE A 16 13.35 -0.24 1.72
CA ILE A 16 14.23 -0.75 2.78
C ILE A 16 14.96 -2.02 2.33
N ALA A 17 14.25 -2.94 1.68
CA ALA A 17 14.85 -4.16 1.16
C ALA A 17 15.93 -3.88 0.10
N ALA A 18 15.71 -2.91 -0.80
CA ALA A 18 16.71 -2.48 -1.78
C ALA A 18 18.01 -2.00 -1.09
N HIS A 19 17.87 -1.18 -0.05
CA HIS A 19 19.01 -0.66 0.71
C HIS A 19 19.74 -1.73 1.52
N LEU A 20 19.01 -2.66 2.16
CA LEU A 20 19.63 -3.78 2.89
C LEU A 20 20.36 -4.75 1.95
N LYS A 21 19.79 -4.99 0.77
CA LYS A 21 20.43 -5.83 -0.26
C LYS A 21 21.75 -5.23 -0.73
N ASN A 22 21.77 -3.91 -0.97
CA ASN A 22 22.98 -3.20 -1.39
C ASN A 22 24.05 -3.12 -0.29
N SER A 23 23.66 -3.10 0.99
CA SER A 23 24.61 -3.14 2.11
C SER A 23 25.13 -4.54 2.45
N GLY A 24 24.65 -5.59 1.75
CA GLY A 24 25.03 -6.97 2.00
C GLY A 24 24.48 -7.54 3.32
N MET A 25 23.47 -6.90 3.92
CA MET A 25 22.85 -7.38 5.14
C MET A 25 21.88 -8.52 4.85
N SER A 26 21.89 -9.55 5.71
CA SER A 26 20.91 -10.64 5.60
C SER A 26 19.53 -10.15 6.06
N PHE A 27 18.51 -10.33 5.21
CA PHE A 27 17.14 -9.99 5.59
C PHE A 27 16.11 -10.95 4.99
N ARG A 28 14.93 -10.98 5.60
CA ARG A 28 13.71 -11.52 4.99
C ARG A 28 12.62 -10.44 5.07
N ILE A 29 11.76 -10.40 4.06
CA ILE A 29 10.65 -9.47 3.97
C ILE A 29 9.34 -10.26 3.86
N PHE A 30 8.34 -9.82 4.63
CA PHE A 30 7.06 -10.49 4.76
C PHE A 30 5.91 -9.54 4.44
N GLY A 31 4.90 -10.05 3.75
CA GLY A 31 3.63 -9.37 3.52
C GLY A 31 3.18 -9.46 2.07
N ARG A 32 1.96 -8.97 1.82
CA ARG A 32 1.40 -8.92 0.47
C ARG A 32 1.96 -7.72 -0.30
N PRO A 33 2.57 -7.93 -1.49
CA PRO A 33 3.17 -6.85 -2.24
C PRO A 33 2.13 -5.79 -2.63
N MET A 34 2.40 -4.53 -2.30
CA MET A 34 1.58 -3.36 -2.69
C MET A 34 0.09 -3.44 -2.28
N ASP A 35 -0.27 -4.24 -1.28
CA ASP A 35 -1.66 -4.60 -0.94
C ASP A 35 -2.61 -3.41 -0.77
N SER A 36 -2.21 -2.38 0.00
CA SER A 36 -3.03 -1.17 0.18
C SER A 36 -3.36 -0.48 -1.15
N TRP A 37 -2.42 -0.47 -2.08
CA TRP A 37 -2.56 0.19 -3.38
C TRP A 37 -3.39 -0.65 -4.35
N VAL A 38 -3.18 -1.96 -4.36
CA VAL A 38 -3.83 -2.89 -5.28
C VAL A 38 -5.25 -3.23 -4.84
N ALA A 39 -5.49 -3.46 -3.54
CA ALA A 39 -6.72 -4.04 -3.04
C ALA A 39 -7.66 -3.04 -2.34
N HIS A 40 -7.17 -1.85 -1.97
CA HIS A 40 -7.90 -0.94 -1.08
C HIS A 40 -8.04 0.50 -1.57
N MET A 41 -7.08 1.03 -2.34
CA MET A 41 -7.23 2.35 -2.96
C MET A 41 -8.24 2.29 -4.12
N PRO A 42 -9.15 3.26 -4.27
CA PRO A 42 -10.23 3.16 -5.25
C PRO A 42 -9.71 3.20 -6.69
N LYS A 43 -10.29 2.36 -7.57
CA LYS A 43 -9.99 2.36 -9.00
C LYS A 43 -10.23 3.75 -9.59
N GLY A 44 -9.34 4.18 -10.48
CA GLY A 44 -9.39 5.51 -11.09
C GLY A 44 -8.74 6.62 -10.25
N MET A 45 -8.34 6.35 -9.00
CA MET A 45 -7.64 7.32 -8.17
C MET A 45 -6.33 7.78 -8.82
N LEU A 46 -6.04 9.07 -8.68
CA LEU A 46 -4.77 9.68 -8.98
C LEU A 46 -3.99 9.90 -7.67
N LEU A 47 -2.69 9.63 -7.68
CA LEU A 47 -1.82 9.96 -6.56
C LEU A 47 -1.75 11.48 -6.39
N LYS A 48 -1.65 11.90 -5.14
CA LYS A 48 -1.52 13.31 -4.75
C LYS A 48 -0.09 13.79 -4.82
N SER A 49 0.86 12.85 -4.77
CA SER A 49 2.27 13.12 -4.97
C SER A 49 2.56 13.36 -6.44
N ASP A 50 3.44 14.31 -6.68
CA ASP A 50 4.06 14.53 -7.97
C ASP A 50 4.82 13.30 -8.46
N GLY A 51 5.05 13.21 -9.76
CA GLY A 51 5.75 12.10 -10.40
C GLY A 51 7.14 11.87 -9.82
N PHE A 52 7.90 12.93 -9.53
CA PHE A 52 9.23 12.81 -8.92
C PHE A 52 9.16 12.39 -7.44
N ALA A 53 8.04 12.65 -6.76
CA ALA A 53 7.84 12.34 -5.35
C ALA A 53 7.23 10.94 -5.13
N SER A 54 6.95 10.22 -6.22
CA SER A 54 6.31 8.91 -6.23
C SER A 54 7.29 7.76 -6.48
N ASP A 55 8.59 8.00 -6.34
CA ASP A 55 9.61 6.96 -6.49
C ASP A 55 9.66 6.01 -5.28
N ILE A 56 9.82 4.72 -5.55
CA ILE A 56 10.29 3.75 -4.56
C ILE A 56 11.82 3.84 -4.59
N TYR A 57 12.42 4.32 -3.50
CA TYR A 57 13.84 4.64 -3.49
C TYR A 57 14.69 3.36 -3.49
N ASP A 58 15.58 3.28 -4.47
CA ASP A 58 16.71 2.35 -4.51
C ASP A 58 18.04 3.10 -4.34
N PRO A 59 19.13 2.43 -3.88
CA PRO A 59 20.39 3.08 -3.54
C PRO A 59 21.03 3.93 -4.63
N ASP A 60 20.80 3.57 -5.89
CA ASP A 60 21.43 4.23 -7.05
C ASP A 60 20.42 5.02 -7.89
N ALA A 61 19.16 5.16 -7.43
CA ALA A 61 18.05 5.76 -8.18
C ALA A 61 17.92 5.21 -9.62
N ARG A 62 18.10 3.90 -9.79
CA ARG A 62 18.08 3.25 -11.11
C ARG A 62 16.68 2.84 -11.54
N LEU A 63 15.78 2.60 -10.60
CA LEU A 63 14.45 2.05 -10.83
C LEU A 63 13.37 3.11 -10.59
N THR A 64 13.54 4.34 -11.08
CA THR A 64 12.54 5.41 -10.91
C THR A 64 11.23 5.13 -11.65
N LEU A 65 10.14 5.77 -11.19
CA LEU A 65 8.84 5.76 -11.85
C LEU A 65 8.93 6.34 -13.27
N GLU A 66 9.72 7.40 -13.47
CA GLU A 66 9.98 7.97 -14.80
C GLU A 66 10.51 6.90 -15.77
N ARG A 67 11.53 6.14 -15.35
CA ARG A 67 12.13 5.08 -16.18
C ARG A 67 11.14 3.95 -16.44
N PHE A 68 10.38 3.55 -15.42
CA PHE A 68 9.31 2.57 -15.58
C PHE A 68 8.28 3.02 -16.63
N CYS A 69 7.85 4.28 -16.57
CA CYS A 69 6.93 4.85 -17.54
C CYS A 69 7.53 4.89 -18.95
N ALA A 70 8.78 5.34 -19.09
CA ALA A 70 9.49 5.38 -20.37
C ALA A 70 9.64 3.98 -21.00
N GLU A 71 10.00 2.96 -20.22
CA GLU A 71 10.12 1.57 -20.67
C GLU A 71 8.79 0.99 -21.17
N ARG A 72 7.66 1.47 -20.64
CA ARG A 72 6.31 0.98 -20.93
C ARG A 72 5.53 1.85 -21.92
N GLY A 73 6.10 2.98 -22.36
CA GLY A 73 5.41 3.96 -23.20
C GLY A 73 4.24 4.65 -22.48
N ILE A 74 4.31 4.79 -21.15
CA ILE A 74 3.31 5.49 -20.34
C ILE A 74 3.72 6.96 -20.23
N GLU A 75 2.75 7.86 -20.40
CA GLU A 75 2.98 9.30 -20.26
C GLU A 75 3.38 9.65 -18.82
N TYR A 76 4.40 10.50 -18.67
CA TYR A 76 4.93 10.90 -17.37
C TYR A 76 5.38 12.36 -17.39
N SER A 77 5.17 13.05 -16.27
CA SER A 77 5.78 14.33 -15.98
C SER A 77 6.15 14.35 -14.50
N HIS A 78 7.23 15.06 -14.17
CA HIS A 78 7.59 15.24 -12.78
C HIS A 78 6.47 15.95 -11.99
N THR A 79 5.73 16.89 -12.58
CA THR A 79 4.76 17.73 -11.84
C THR A 79 3.44 18.03 -12.56
N GLN A 80 3.35 17.79 -13.87
CA GLN A 80 2.18 18.25 -14.66
C GLN A 80 1.15 17.15 -14.91
N ILE A 81 1.56 15.89 -14.75
CA ILE A 81 0.73 14.72 -15.05
C ILE A 81 0.59 13.93 -13.74
N PRO A 82 -0.61 13.86 -13.15
CA PRO A 82 -0.83 13.08 -11.95
C PRO A 82 -0.53 11.60 -12.20
N VAL A 83 0.15 10.97 -11.25
CA VAL A 83 0.45 9.54 -11.34
C VAL A 83 -0.84 8.75 -11.09
N ARG A 84 -1.22 7.90 -12.04
CA ARG A 84 -2.39 7.03 -11.87
C ARG A 84 -2.10 5.90 -10.88
N LEU A 85 -3.10 5.49 -10.10
CA LEU A 85 -2.98 4.38 -9.15
C LEU A 85 -2.52 3.07 -9.81
N ASP A 86 -3.05 2.75 -10.99
CA ASP A 86 -2.70 1.54 -11.75
C ASP A 86 -1.22 1.53 -12.18
N THR A 87 -0.72 2.70 -12.59
CA THR A 87 0.68 2.92 -12.96
C THR A 87 1.59 2.75 -11.75
N PHE A 88 1.26 3.40 -10.62
CA PHE A 88 2.06 3.28 -9.40
C PHE A 88 2.06 1.85 -8.83
N SER A 89 0.92 1.17 -8.87
CA SER A 89 0.81 -0.21 -8.40
C SER A 89 1.63 -1.17 -9.28
N SER A 90 1.55 -1.00 -10.60
CA SER A 90 2.34 -1.78 -11.58
C SER A 90 3.84 -1.53 -11.44
N TYR A 91 4.22 -0.27 -11.20
CA TYR A 91 5.58 0.12 -10.90
C TYR A 91 6.10 -0.59 -9.64
N GLY A 92 5.34 -0.58 -8.55
CA GLY A 92 5.72 -1.27 -7.31
C GLY A 92 5.88 -2.79 -7.48
N SER A 93 5.02 -3.43 -8.26
CA SER A 93 5.16 -4.85 -8.62
C SER A 93 6.45 -5.12 -9.41
N ALA A 94 6.74 -4.30 -10.43
CA ALA A 94 7.97 -4.43 -11.21
C ALA A 94 9.24 -4.15 -10.38
N PHE A 95 9.18 -3.20 -9.46
CA PHE A 95 10.26 -2.93 -8.50
C PHE A 95 10.52 -4.14 -7.62
N ARG A 96 9.46 -4.74 -7.04
CA ARG A 96 9.53 -5.96 -6.24
C ARG A 96 10.18 -7.11 -7.01
N GLU A 97 9.78 -7.34 -8.26
CA GLU A 97 10.34 -8.42 -9.10
C GLU A 97 11.85 -8.26 -9.35
N ARG A 98 12.33 -7.01 -9.52
CA ARG A 98 13.74 -6.71 -9.78
C ARG A 98 14.60 -6.77 -8.51
N ILE A 99 14.08 -6.30 -7.37
CA ILE A 99 14.87 -6.13 -6.15
C ILE A 99 14.72 -7.30 -5.18
N VAL A 100 13.50 -7.78 -4.94
CA VAL A 100 13.20 -8.84 -3.95
C VAL A 100 12.23 -9.88 -4.51
N PRO A 101 12.61 -10.64 -5.56
CA PRO A 101 11.84 -11.79 -6.03
C PRO A 101 11.63 -12.85 -4.92
N GLU A 102 12.49 -12.87 -3.90
CA GLU A 102 12.44 -13.71 -2.71
C GLU A 102 11.44 -13.26 -1.62
N LEU A 103 10.65 -12.20 -1.85
CA LEU A 103 9.59 -11.77 -0.93
C LEU A 103 8.67 -12.93 -0.54
N GLU A 104 8.43 -13.09 0.75
CA GLU A 104 7.51 -14.09 1.29
C GLU A 104 6.13 -13.49 1.51
N GLU A 105 5.15 -13.97 0.74
CA GLU A 105 3.74 -13.59 0.85
C GLU A 105 3.07 -14.28 2.04
N LYS A 106 3.60 -14.03 3.24
CA LYS A 106 3.08 -14.48 4.53
C LYS A 106 2.87 -13.27 5.43
N MET A 107 1.80 -13.26 6.20
CA MET A 107 1.54 -12.18 7.14
C MET A 107 2.23 -12.47 8.48
N VAL A 108 2.88 -11.45 9.05
CA VAL A 108 3.34 -11.50 10.44
C VAL A 108 2.17 -11.19 11.35
N VAL A 109 1.78 -12.14 12.20
CA VAL A 109 0.60 -12.06 13.06
C VAL A 109 0.94 -11.82 14.53
N ALA A 110 2.21 -11.97 14.92
CA ALA A 110 2.70 -11.55 16.22
C ALA A 110 4.20 -11.25 16.20
N LEU A 111 4.61 -10.38 17.11
CA LEU A 111 5.98 -9.98 17.35
C LEU A 111 6.22 -10.00 18.85
N ASP A 112 7.11 -10.87 19.30
CA ASP A 112 7.47 -11.04 20.71
C ASP A 112 8.96 -10.74 20.91
N GLU A 113 9.32 -10.14 22.05
CA GLU A 113 10.72 -10.01 22.45
C GLU A 113 11.30 -11.40 22.78
N ALA A 114 12.53 -11.65 22.34
CA ALA A 114 13.23 -12.91 22.59
C ALA A 114 14.70 -12.64 22.95
N PRO A 115 15.39 -13.56 23.64
CA PRO A 115 16.82 -13.40 23.93
C PRO A 115 17.63 -13.11 22.66
N GLY A 116 18.23 -11.92 22.59
CA GLY A 116 19.07 -11.48 21.47
C GLY A 116 18.32 -10.88 20.27
N GLY A 117 17.01 -10.62 20.38
CA GLY A 117 16.23 -9.96 19.33
C GLY A 117 14.72 -10.18 19.48
N PHE A 118 14.11 -10.69 18.42
CA PHE A 118 12.67 -10.85 18.29
C PHE A 118 12.30 -12.20 17.70
N SER A 119 11.12 -12.70 18.10
CA SER A 119 10.42 -13.82 17.47
C SER A 119 9.17 -13.32 16.76
N LEU A 120 9.06 -13.61 15.46
CA LEU A 120 7.91 -13.28 14.63
C LEU A 120 7.11 -14.55 14.40
N ARG A 121 5.79 -14.50 14.60
CA ARG A 121 4.88 -15.58 14.20
C ARG A 121 4.21 -15.22 12.89
N LEU A 122 4.21 -16.16 11.95
CA LEU A 122 3.56 -16.04 10.65
C LEU A 122 2.15 -16.63 10.67
N ASP A 123 1.32 -16.23 9.73
CA ASP A 123 -0.07 -16.68 9.54
C ASP A 123 -0.20 -18.17 9.22
N ASP A 124 0.85 -18.80 8.68
CA ASP A 124 0.94 -20.25 8.47
C ASP A 124 1.38 -21.04 9.73
N GLY A 125 1.55 -20.35 10.86
CA GLY A 125 1.97 -20.93 12.14
C GLY A 125 3.48 -21.11 12.29
N GLN A 126 4.29 -20.80 11.27
CA GLN A 126 5.75 -20.82 11.39
C GLN A 126 6.25 -19.64 12.24
N SER A 127 7.43 -19.81 12.84
CA SER A 127 8.10 -18.75 13.59
C SER A 127 9.47 -18.42 13.00
N VAL A 128 9.83 -17.14 13.02
CA VAL A 128 11.09 -16.62 12.49
C VAL A 128 11.77 -15.77 13.56
N ALA A 129 13.05 -16.03 13.83
CA ALA A 129 13.84 -15.23 14.76
C ALA A 129 14.73 -14.22 14.02
N ALA A 130 14.70 -12.95 14.45
CA ALA A 130 15.49 -11.86 13.88
C ALA A 130 16.11 -10.98 14.95
N ARG A 131 17.32 -10.46 14.73
CA ARG A 131 17.99 -9.53 15.65
C ARG A 131 17.32 -8.16 15.68
N ARG A 132 16.82 -7.71 14.53
CA ARG A 132 16.13 -6.44 14.33
C ARG A 132 14.88 -6.65 13.50
N VAL A 133 13.86 -5.85 13.77
CA VAL A 133 12.61 -5.85 13.00
C VAL A 133 12.34 -4.43 12.52
N VAL A 134 12.00 -4.29 11.24
CA VAL A 134 11.56 -3.03 10.66
C VAL A 134 10.08 -3.15 10.31
N LEU A 135 9.26 -2.29 10.91
CA LEU A 135 7.81 -2.26 10.66
C LEU A 135 7.50 -1.26 9.55
N ALA A 136 7.19 -1.78 8.36
CA ALA A 136 6.78 -1.05 7.17
C ALA A 136 5.30 -1.36 6.81
N VAL A 137 4.44 -1.43 7.84
CA VAL A 137 3.05 -1.93 7.75
C VAL A 137 2.04 -0.93 7.18
N GLY A 138 2.48 0.31 6.87
CA GLY A 138 1.59 1.35 6.36
C GLY A 138 0.52 1.77 7.37
N ILE A 139 -0.63 2.23 6.87
CA ILE A 139 -1.74 2.77 7.68
C ILE A 139 -3.02 1.89 7.65
N THR A 140 -2.90 0.67 7.15
CA THR A 140 -4.01 -0.25 6.85
C THR A 140 -4.82 -0.70 8.06
N HIS A 141 -4.28 -0.53 9.27
CA HIS A 141 -4.87 -1.00 10.53
C HIS A 141 -5.53 0.12 11.36
N PHE A 142 -5.70 1.31 10.78
CA PHE A 142 -6.21 2.49 11.48
C PHE A 142 -7.56 2.97 10.91
N GLU A 143 -8.41 2.07 10.42
CA GLU A 143 -9.81 2.43 10.09
C GLU A 143 -10.49 3.02 11.34
N HIS A 144 -11.09 4.19 11.20
CA HIS A 144 -11.86 4.83 12.26
C HIS A 144 -13.30 5.03 11.79
N MET A 145 -14.25 4.56 12.61
CA MET A 145 -15.66 4.76 12.39
C MET A 145 -16.23 5.62 13.53
N PRO A 146 -16.97 6.71 13.25
CA PRO A 146 -17.60 7.51 14.29
C PRO A 146 -18.55 6.67 15.15
N GLU A 147 -18.39 6.73 16.48
CA GLU A 147 -19.19 5.93 17.42
C GLU A 147 -20.70 6.21 17.29
N ASP A 148 -21.06 7.47 17.03
CA ASP A 148 -22.45 7.90 16.83
C ASP A 148 -23.14 7.15 15.68
N LEU A 149 -22.38 6.62 14.73
CA LEU A 149 -22.89 5.88 13.57
C LEU A 149 -22.69 4.37 13.68
N ALA A 150 -21.93 3.88 14.66
CA ALA A 150 -21.56 2.46 14.78
C ALA A 150 -22.75 1.51 14.97
N HIS A 151 -23.94 2.05 15.31
CA HIS A 151 -25.19 1.30 15.41
C HIS A 151 -25.82 0.95 14.05
N LEU A 152 -25.37 1.59 12.96
CA LEU A 152 -25.86 1.33 11.62
C LEU A 152 -25.36 -0.02 11.09
N PRO A 153 -26.18 -0.74 10.30
CA PRO A 153 -25.79 -2.02 9.73
C PRO A 153 -24.69 -1.85 8.66
N ALA A 154 -23.86 -2.87 8.47
CA ALA A 154 -22.69 -2.82 7.58
C ALA A 154 -23.04 -2.57 6.09
N GLU A 155 -24.29 -2.85 5.71
CA GLU A 155 -24.84 -2.55 4.39
C GLU A 155 -25.04 -1.05 4.15
N LEU A 156 -25.18 -0.26 5.22
CA LEU A 156 -25.39 1.19 5.18
C LEU A 156 -24.17 2.00 5.62
N LEU A 157 -23.27 1.40 6.42
CA LEU A 157 -22.08 2.06 6.93
C LEU A 157 -20.82 1.24 6.67
N SER A 158 -19.84 1.85 5.99
CA SER A 158 -18.56 1.22 5.71
C SER A 158 -17.46 2.26 5.49
N HIS A 159 -16.23 1.89 5.78
CA HIS A 159 -15.06 2.76 5.63
C HIS A 159 -14.55 2.76 4.18
N SER A 160 -14.02 3.89 3.71
CA SER A 160 -13.52 4.05 2.32
C SER A 160 -12.47 3.01 1.93
N TYR A 161 -11.61 2.59 2.88
CA TYR A 161 -10.60 1.54 2.70
C TYR A 161 -11.15 0.17 2.24
N ARG A 162 -12.46 -0.06 2.42
CA ARG A 162 -13.14 -1.30 2.01
C ARG A 162 -13.66 -1.26 0.57
N HIS A 163 -13.43 -0.16 -0.15
CA HIS A 163 -14.08 0.12 -1.43
C HIS A 163 -13.06 0.43 -2.53
N HIS A 164 -12.34 -0.59 -2.98
CA HIS A 164 -11.51 -0.49 -4.19
C HIS A 164 -12.36 -0.32 -5.46
N ASP A 165 -13.45 -1.07 -5.57
CA ASP A 165 -14.40 -0.98 -6.69
C ASP A 165 -15.71 -0.32 -6.25
N LEU A 166 -16.07 0.75 -6.95
CA LEU A 166 -17.22 1.60 -6.63
C LEU A 166 -18.45 1.29 -7.49
N GLU A 167 -18.35 0.37 -8.46
CA GLU A 167 -19.48 -0.01 -9.34
C GLU A 167 -20.71 -0.49 -8.56
N LYS A 168 -20.50 -1.10 -7.39
CA LYS A 168 -21.60 -1.54 -6.51
C LYS A 168 -22.51 -0.39 -6.02
N PHE A 169 -22.05 0.85 -6.11
CA PHE A 169 -22.79 2.06 -5.73
C PHE A 169 -23.52 2.72 -6.89
N ARG A 170 -23.38 2.22 -8.12
CA ARG A 170 -24.07 2.76 -9.30
C ARG A 170 -25.57 2.87 -9.06
N GLY A 171 -26.12 4.06 -9.32
CA GLY A 171 -27.54 4.37 -9.13
C GLY A 171 -27.98 4.53 -7.66
N ARG A 172 -27.09 4.35 -6.68
CA ARG A 172 -27.40 4.52 -5.26
C ARG A 172 -27.22 5.96 -4.80
N GLU A 173 -27.86 6.31 -3.69
CA GLU A 173 -27.55 7.52 -2.92
C GLU A 173 -26.46 7.18 -1.90
N VAL A 174 -25.39 7.96 -1.87
CA VAL A 174 -24.23 7.73 -1.00
C VAL A 174 -23.84 9.04 -0.33
N VAL A 175 -23.74 9.02 1.00
CA VAL A 175 -23.15 10.11 1.78
C VAL A 175 -21.71 9.74 2.12
N VAL A 176 -20.76 10.60 1.79
CA VAL A 176 -19.35 10.46 2.16
C VAL A 176 -19.10 11.32 3.39
N LEU A 177 -18.64 10.71 4.48
CA LEU A 177 -18.39 11.42 5.73
C LEU A 177 -16.89 11.71 5.89
N GLY A 178 -16.55 13.00 5.94
CA GLY A 178 -15.20 13.51 6.22
C GLY A 178 -14.75 14.59 5.24
N GLY A 179 -13.77 15.40 5.65
CA GLY A 179 -13.16 16.46 4.81
C GLY A 179 -11.74 16.17 4.36
N GLY A 180 -11.24 14.95 4.62
CA GLY A 180 -9.91 14.53 4.23
C GLY A 180 -9.84 14.20 2.74
N SER A 181 -8.63 14.04 2.23
CA SER A 181 -8.46 13.86 0.79
C SER A 181 -9.08 12.55 0.27
N SER A 182 -9.14 11.48 1.07
CA SER A 182 -9.89 10.27 0.70
C SER A 182 -11.38 10.52 0.49
N ALA A 183 -11.99 11.46 1.21
CA ALA A 183 -13.41 11.79 1.06
C ALA A 183 -13.66 12.48 -0.28
N ILE A 184 -12.77 13.40 -0.67
CA ILE A 184 -12.83 14.09 -1.97
C ILE A 184 -12.66 13.09 -3.12
N ASP A 185 -11.64 12.23 -3.06
CA ASP A 185 -11.40 11.22 -4.10
C ASP A 185 -12.59 10.27 -4.23
N MET A 186 -13.11 9.77 -3.11
CA MET A 186 -14.28 8.88 -3.10
C MET A 186 -15.52 9.58 -3.66
N ALA A 187 -15.76 10.85 -3.31
CA ALA A 187 -16.93 11.56 -3.80
C ALA A 187 -16.92 11.74 -5.32
N ILE A 188 -15.76 12.09 -5.89
CA ILE A 188 -15.56 12.21 -7.34
C ILE A 188 -15.75 10.84 -8.01
N LEU A 189 -15.04 9.81 -7.55
CA LEU A 189 -15.06 8.49 -8.19
C LEU A 189 -16.43 7.80 -8.06
N LEU A 190 -17.14 8.00 -6.95
CA LEU A 190 -18.54 7.54 -6.80
C LEU A 190 -19.46 8.24 -7.80
N HIS A 191 -19.29 9.56 -7.99
CA HIS A 191 -20.08 10.32 -8.96
C HIS A 191 -19.82 9.84 -10.39
N GLU A 192 -18.55 9.65 -10.77
CA GLU A 192 -18.14 9.10 -12.07
C GLU A 192 -18.67 7.68 -12.30
N SER A 193 -18.77 6.90 -11.22
CA SER A 193 -19.39 5.55 -11.24
C SER A 193 -20.92 5.59 -11.30
N GLY A 194 -21.54 6.77 -11.35
CA GLY A 194 -22.99 6.95 -11.49
C GLY A 194 -23.78 6.87 -10.18
N ALA A 195 -23.15 7.07 -9.03
CA ALA A 195 -23.85 7.27 -7.76
C ALA A 195 -24.33 8.72 -7.60
N ARG A 196 -25.38 8.93 -6.81
CA ARG A 196 -25.81 10.26 -6.34
C ARG A 196 -25.13 10.54 -5.01
N VAL A 197 -24.11 11.39 -5.04
CA VAL A 197 -23.19 11.58 -3.92
C VAL A 197 -23.46 12.89 -3.18
N GLN A 198 -23.40 12.83 -1.85
CA GLN A 198 -23.30 14.00 -0.97
C GLN A 198 -22.01 13.90 -0.15
N LEU A 199 -21.32 15.02 0.01
CA LEU A 199 -20.12 15.17 0.84
C LEU A 199 -20.42 16.14 1.99
#